data_AF-A0A7X7Y9F6-F1
#
_entry.id   AF-A0A7X7Y9F6-F1
#
_cell.length_a   1.000
_cell.length_b   1.000
_cell.length_c   1.000
_cell.angle_alpha   90.00
_cell.angle_beta   90.00
_cell.angle_gamma   90.00
#
_symmetry.space_group_name_H-M   'P 1'
#
loop_
_entity.id
_entity.type
_entity.pdbx_description
1 polymer ?
#
loop_
_entity_poly.entity_id
_entity_poly.type
_entity_poly.pdbx_seq_one_letter_code
_entity_poly.pdbx_strand_id
1 'polypeptide(L)'
;MIEVLYEFFNRLGYTHPLHPPLTHLPLGLLMGALIFGAVAVLRRHSDMGVTAHHCTVLALIGFFPTVLLGYLDWQHHYKGAMLFEIRIKLILAAVLFVALILAVFLGRRDRDTSRLTLVSYVLCLALAGGMGYFGGELVFKGGRSLATSASLSDLAKEGEHLFMQNCAACHLTDSTEARLGPGLKGLFQRNTLVSTGQPVTEEAVRRQIREPTKLMPPFPSLTAEQMDALLAYLKSI
;
A
#
# COMPACT_ATOMS: atom_id res chain seq x y z
N MET A 1 -20.77 2.87 -9.28
CA MET A 1 -20.13 3.13 -10.59
C MET A 1 -18.85 2.34 -10.77
N ILE A 2 -17.90 2.40 -9.81
CA ILE A 2 -16.66 1.61 -9.85
C ILE A 2 -16.96 0.10 -9.92
N GLU A 3 -17.79 -0.42 -9.02
CA GLU A 3 -18.18 -1.84 -9.00
C GLU A 3 -18.82 -2.33 -10.30
N VAL A 4 -19.65 -1.51 -10.96
CA VAL A 4 -20.28 -1.86 -12.24
C VAL A 4 -19.23 -2.08 -13.34
N LEU A 5 -18.16 -1.29 -13.35
CA LEU A 5 -17.06 -1.43 -14.29
C LEU A 5 -16.30 -2.74 -14.04
N TYR A 6 -15.92 -3.03 -12.79
CA TYR A 6 -15.19 -4.26 -12.47
C TYR A 6 -16.06 -5.51 -12.62
N GLU A 7 -17.35 -5.46 -12.31
CA GLU A 7 -18.28 -6.55 -12.58
C GLU A 7 -18.40 -6.85 -14.08
N PHE A 8 -18.39 -5.82 -14.93
CA PHE A 8 -18.38 -6.02 -16.38
C PHE A 8 -17.12 -6.76 -16.85
N PHE A 9 -15.94 -6.35 -16.38
CA PHE A 9 -14.68 -7.03 -16.72
C PHE A 9 -14.60 -8.45 -16.12
N ASN A 10 -15.12 -8.65 -14.90
CA ASN A 10 -15.19 -9.96 -14.26
C ASN A 10 -16.08 -10.93 -15.05
N ARG A 11 -17.20 -10.47 -15.61
CA ARG A 11 -18.05 -11.29 -16.51
C ARG A 11 -17.32 -11.72 -17.78
N LEU A 12 -16.34 -10.94 -18.23
CA LEU A 12 -15.47 -11.26 -19.36
C LEU A 12 -14.24 -12.10 -18.94
N GLY A 13 -14.13 -12.48 -17.66
CA GLY A 13 -13.03 -13.26 -17.12
C GLY A 13 -11.77 -12.44 -16.77
N TYR A 14 -11.85 -11.11 -16.76
CA TYR A 14 -10.73 -10.23 -16.43
C TYR A 14 -10.85 -9.70 -15.00
N THR A 15 -10.02 -10.23 -14.09
CA THR A 15 -10.03 -9.90 -12.65
C THR A 15 -8.82 -9.06 -12.21
N HIS A 16 -7.95 -8.70 -13.16
CA HIS A 16 -6.73 -7.95 -12.88
C HIS A 16 -6.98 -6.44 -12.80
N PRO A 17 -6.07 -5.67 -12.20
CA PRO A 17 -6.15 -4.20 -12.20
C PRO A 17 -6.07 -3.65 -13.65
N LEU A 18 -6.82 -2.59 -13.94
CA LEU A 18 -6.94 -2.01 -15.28
C LEU A 18 -5.84 -1.00 -15.60
N HIS A 19 -5.22 -0.40 -14.58
CA HIS A 19 -4.15 0.59 -14.71
C HIS A 19 -2.88 0.01 -15.33
N PRO A 20 -2.31 -1.14 -14.87
CA PRO A 20 -1.04 -1.64 -15.38
C PRO A 20 -1.03 -1.83 -16.91
N PRO A 21 -2.04 -2.45 -17.56
CA PRO A 21 -2.08 -2.53 -19.02
C PRO A 21 -2.06 -1.16 -19.70
N LEU A 22 -2.77 -0.18 -19.16
CA LEU A 22 -2.85 1.14 -19.77
C LEU A 22 -1.57 1.96 -19.58
N THR A 23 -0.76 1.70 -18.55
CA THR A 23 0.53 2.40 -18.35
C THR A 23 1.53 2.18 -19.50
N HIS A 24 1.38 1.09 -20.26
CA HIS A 24 2.22 0.82 -21.44
C HIS A 24 2.10 1.90 -22.51
N LEU A 25 0.93 2.55 -22.64
CA LEU A 25 0.72 3.61 -23.63
C LEU A 25 1.61 4.84 -23.36
N PRO A 26 1.48 5.57 -22.24
CA PRO A 26 2.34 6.73 -21.99
C PRO A 26 3.81 6.34 -21.83
N LEU A 27 4.13 5.18 -21.27
CA LEU A 27 5.51 4.73 -21.13
C LEU A 27 6.17 4.45 -22.49
N GLY A 28 5.47 3.74 -23.38
CA GLY A 28 5.91 3.48 -24.75
C GLY A 28 6.17 4.78 -25.52
N LEU A 29 5.27 5.75 -25.37
CA LEU A 29 5.39 7.06 -26.01
C LEU A 29 6.54 7.89 -25.44
N LEU A 30 6.81 7.83 -24.13
CA LEU A 30 7.98 8.48 -23.52
C LEU A 30 9.30 7.88 -24.02
N MET A 31 9.37 6.55 -24.14
CA MET A 31 10.53 5.88 -24.75
C MET A 31 10.70 6.31 -26.21
N GLY A 32 9.61 6.35 -26.98
CA GLY A 32 9.61 6.83 -28.37
C GLY A 32 10.11 8.28 -28.48
N ALA A 33 9.61 9.17 -27.62
CA ALA A 33 10.05 10.57 -27.58
C ALA A 33 11.56 10.71 -27.35
N LEU A 34 12.12 9.93 -26.42
CA LEU A 34 13.56 9.93 -26.18
C LEU A 34 14.35 9.39 -27.37
N ILE A 35 13.92 8.27 -27.96
CA ILE A 35 14.61 7.63 -29.10
C ILE A 35 14.62 8.58 -30.32
N PHE A 36 13.45 9.05 -30.74
CA PHE A 36 13.35 9.96 -31.87
C PHE A 36 14.05 11.30 -31.59
N GLY A 37 13.96 11.82 -30.37
CA GLY A 37 14.66 13.03 -29.95
C GLY A 37 16.18 12.89 -30.02
N ALA A 38 16.72 11.75 -29.57
CA ALA A 38 18.15 11.46 -29.65
C ALA A 38 18.62 11.31 -31.11
N VAL A 39 17.86 10.60 -31.95
CA VAL A 39 18.15 10.46 -33.38
C VAL A 39 18.14 11.82 -34.09
N ALA A 40 17.18 12.69 -33.75
CA ALA A 40 17.10 14.03 -34.31
C ALA A 40 18.39 14.84 -34.03
N VAL A 41 18.91 14.77 -32.80
CA VAL A 41 20.17 15.44 -32.41
C VAL A 41 21.37 14.82 -33.09
N LEU A 42 21.48 13.48 -33.10
CA LEU A 42 22.64 12.77 -33.63
C LEU A 42 22.76 12.86 -35.14
N ARG A 43 21.65 12.76 -35.87
CA ARG A 43 21.63 12.74 -37.34
C ARG A 43 21.28 14.10 -37.96
N ARG A 44 20.96 15.12 -37.15
CA ARG A 44 20.45 16.42 -37.60
C ARG A 44 19.21 16.30 -38.50
N HIS A 45 18.33 15.34 -38.16
CA HIS A 45 17.07 15.10 -38.88
C HIS A 45 15.92 15.79 -38.13
N SER A 46 15.43 16.91 -38.66
CA SER A 46 14.34 17.69 -38.05
C SER A 46 13.02 16.91 -37.92
N ASP A 47 12.74 16.02 -38.85
CA ASP A 47 11.48 15.25 -38.88
C ASP A 47 11.36 14.28 -37.69
N MET A 48 12.51 13.80 -37.19
CA MET A 48 12.56 12.94 -36.00
C MET A 48 12.26 13.75 -34.74
N GLY A 49 12.63 15.04 -34.70
CA GLY A 49 12.27 15.95 -33.61
C GLY A 49 10.76 16.19 -33.54
N VAL A 50 10.13 16.39 -34.70
CA VAL A 50 8.66 16.51 -34.81
C VAL A 50 7.97 15.23 -34.32
N THR A 51 8.51 14.06 -34.69
CA THR A 51 7.96 12.77 -34.24
C THR A 51 8.10 12.59 -32.73
N ALA A 52 9.23 12.98 -32.15
CA ALA A 52 9.44 12.97 -30.70
C ALA A 52 8.44 13.87 -29.96
N HIS A 53 8.13 15.04 -30.53
CA HIS A 53 7.13 15.94 -30.00
C HIS A 53 5.72 15.31 -30.04
N HIS A 54 5.33 14.69 -31.16
CA HIS A 54 4.05 13.98 -31.25
C HIS A 54 3.94 12.86 -30.20
N CYS A 55 4.99 12.08 -29.99
CA CYS A 55 5.02 11.08 -28.92
C CYS A 55 4.78 11.71 -27.55
N THR A 56 5.41 12.85 -27.26
CA THR A 56 5.26 13.55 -25.98
C THR A 56 3.83 14.08 -25.79
N VAL A 57 3.22 14.65 -26.84
CA VAL A 57 1.83 15.11 -26.83
C VAL A 57 0.87 13.95 -26.58
N LEU A 58 1.05 12.82 -27.27
CA LEU A 58 0.24 11.63 -27.06
C LEU A 58 0.46 11.02 -25.67
N ALA A 59 1.68 11.10 -25.11
CA ALA A 59 1.96 10.64 -23.75
C ALA A 59 1.19 11.48 -22.72
N LEU A 60 1.12 12.80 -22.91
CA LEU A 60 0.32 13.70 -22.08
C LEU A 60 -1.18 13.42 -22.20
N ILE A 61 -1.68 13.12 -23.40
CA ILE A 61 -3.08 12.71 -23.59
C ILE A 61 -3.35 11.38 -22.88
N GLY A 62 -2.47 10.39 -23.08
CA GLY A 62 -2.57 9.06 -22.46
C GLY A 62 -2.42 9.08 -20.93
N PHE A 63 -1.75 10.09 -20.38
CA PHE A 63 -1.59 10.27 -18.93
C PHE A 63 -2.94 10.34 -18.20
N PHE A 64 -3.93 11.05 -18.74
CA PHE A 64 -5.23 11.24 -18.10
C PHE A 64 -6.02 9.93 -17.89
N PRO A 65 -6.28 9.10 -18.93
CA PRO A 65 -6.96 7.83 -18.71
C PRO A 65 -6.11 6.87 -17.86
N THR A 66 -4.77 6.91 -17.96
CA THR A 66 -3.90 6.11 -17.07
C THR A 66 -4.07 6.48 -15.61
N VAL A 67 -4.10 7.77 -15.27
CA VAL A 67 -4.31 8.25 -13.89
C VAL A 67 -5.72 7.91 -13.41
N LEU A 68 -6.73 8.07 -14.26
CA LEU A 68 -8.11 7.71 -13.94
C LEU A 68 -8.21 6.23 -13.56
N LEU A 69 -7.70 5.31 -14.40
CA LEU A 69 -7.71 3.88 -14.08
C LEU A 69 -6.85 3.58 -12.84
N GLY A 70 -5.75 4.30 -12.62
CA GLY A 70 -4.94 4.17 -11.40
C GLY A 70 -5.73 4.53 -10.14
N TYR A 71 -6.54 5.58 -10.20
CA TYR A 71 -7.44 5.95 -9.12
C TYR A 71 -8.53 4.89 -8.89
N LEU A 72 -9.13 4.35 -9.96
CA LEU A 72 -10.13 3.29 -9.85
C LEU A 72 -9.56 2.01 -9.22
N ASP A 73 -8.37 1.58 -9.65
CA ASP A 73 -7.68 0.42 -9.09
C ASP A 73 -7.32 0.64 -7.62
N TRP A 74 -6.91 1.85 -7.25
CA TRP A 74 -6.62 2.20 -5.86
C TRP A 74 -7.87 2.11 -4.98
N GLN A 75 -9.01 2.58 -5.46
CA GLN A 75 -10.28 2.48 -4.73
C GLN A 75 -10.75 1.02 -4.61
N HIS A 76 -10.72 0.26 -5.71
CA HIS A 76 -11.28 -1.09 -5.76
C HIS A 76 -10.38 -2.12 -5.06
N HIS A 77 -9.08 -2.16 -5.35
CA HIS A 77 -8.18 -3.21 -4.84
C HIS A 77 -7.55 -2.86 -3.48
N TYR A 78 -7.33 -1.57 -3.21
CA TYR A 78 -6.65 -1.12 -1.98
C TYR A 78 -7.59 -0.39 -1.01
N LYS A 79 -8.89 -0.33 -1.30
CA LYS A 79 -9.91 0.32 -0.45
C LYS A 79 -9.57 1.78 -0.11
N GLY A 80 -8.80 2.46 -0.96
CA GLY A 80 -8.32 3.82 -0.70
C GLY A 80 -7.21 3.92 0.36
N ALA A 81 -6.53 2.83 0.72
CA ALA A 81 -5.44 2.86 1.70
C ALA A 81 -4.28 3.74 1.23
N MET A 82 -3.83 4.65 2.11
CA MET A 82 -2.72 5.58 1.84
C MET A 82 -1.38 4.98 2.24
N LEU A 83 -1.00 3.90 1.56
CA LEU A 83 0.31 3.26 1.69
C LEU A 83 1.43 4.21 1.26
N PHE A 84 2.64 4.00 1.79
CA PHE A 84 3.80 4.84 1.50
C PHE A 84 4.07 4.89 -0.02
N GLU A 85 4.04 3.75 -0.68
CA GLU A 85 4.30 3.60 -2.11
C GLU A 85 3.25 4.34 -2.96
N ILE A 86 1.98 4.31 -2.52
CA ILE A 86 0.88 5.02 -3.20
C ILE A 86 1.07 6.53 -3.06
N ARG A 87 1.45 7.03 -1.87
CA ARG A 87 1.73 8.46 -1.66
C ARG A 87 2.84 8.95 -2.58
N ILE A 88 3.96 8.21 -2.65
CA ILE A 88 5.09 8.58 -3.50
C ILE A 88 4.69 8.55 -4.98
N LYS A 89 3.92 7.54 -5.43
CA LYS A 89 3.40 7.50 -6.80
C LYS A 89 2.54 8.70 -7.16
N LEU A 90 1.67 9.16 -6.26
CA LEU A 90 0.85 10.36 -6.51
C LEU A 90 1.71 11.62 -6.66
N ILE A 91 2.74 11.77 -5.84
CA ILE A 91 3.71 12.87 -5.95
C ILE A 91 4.46 12.79 -7.28
N LEU A 92 5.01 11.62 -7.62
CA LEU A 92 5.74 11.41 -8.89
C LEU A 92 4.83 11.63 -10.11
N ALA A 93 3.56 11.25 -10.05
CA ALA A 93 2.60 11.49 -11.12
C ALA A 93 2.35 12.99 -11.32
N ALA A 94 2.19 13.76 -10.24
CA ALA A 94 2.04 15.21 -10.32
C ALA A 94 3.30 15.89 -10.89
N VAL A 95 4.49 15.46 -10.45
CA VAL A 95 5.76 15.98 -10.99
C VAL A 95 5.93 15.60 -12.46
N LEU A 96 5.61 14.36 -12.85
CA LEU A 96 5.63 13.93 -14.26
C LEU A 96 4.66 14.75 -15.10
N PHE A 97 3.46 15.06 -14.60
CA PHE A 97 2.48 15.87 -15.32
C PHE A 97 3.05 17.25 -15.67
N VAL A 98 3.67 17.92 -14.69
CA VAL A 98 4.34 19.22 -14.92
C VAL A 98 5.51 19.07 -15.89
N ALA A 99 6.32 18.02 -15.74
CA ALA A 99 7.44 17.75 -16.65
C ALA A 99 6.98 17.48 -18.09
N LEU A 100 5.89 16.74 -18.28
CA LEU A 100 5.27 16.48 -19.58
C LEU A 100 4.75 17.77 -20.22
N ILE A 101 4.06 18.62 -19.45
CA ILE A 101 3.61 19.92 -19.94
C ILE A 101 4.81 20.75 -20.41
N LEU A 102 5.88 20.83 -19.61
CA LEU A 102 7.10 21.53 -19.96
C LEU A 102 7.74 20.94 -21.23
N ALA A 103 7.86 19.63 -21.34
CA ALA A 103 8.41 18.94 -22.50
C ALA A 103 7.59 19.20 -23.77
N VAL A 104 6.25 19.22 -23.67
CA VAL A 104 5.37 19.62 -24.77
C VAL A 104 5.64 21.07 -25.16
N PHE A 105 5.71 22.02 -24.21
CA PHE A 105 5.97 23.43 -24.52
C PHE A 105 7.34 23.66 -25.16
N LEU A 106 8.39 22.99 -24.67
CA LEU A 106 9.74 23.06 -25.24
C LEU A 106 9.77 22.50 -26.67
N GLY A 107 9.11 21.35 -26.90
CA GLY A 107 9.06 20.69 -28.20
C GLY A 107 8.24 21.42 -29.27
N ARG A 108 7.36 22.37 -28.92
CA ARG A 108 6.54 23.13 -29.89
C ARG A 108 7.38 24.04 -30.79
N ARG A 109 8.53 24.51 -30.31
CA ARG A 109 9.36 25.52 -30.99
C ARG A 109 10.61 24.92 -31.66
N ASP A 110 10.96 23.69 -31.30
CA ASP A 110 12.13 22.98 -31.81
C ASP A 110 11.78 22.17 -33.07
N ARG A 111 12.09 22.71 -34.26
CA ARG A 111 12.27 21.85 -35.45
C ARG A 111 13.52 21.00 -35.33
N ASP A 112 14.57 21.56 -34.73
CA ASP A 112 15.79 20.86 -34.36
C ASP A 112 15.78 20.65 -32.85
N THR A 113 15.68 19.40 -32.40
CA THR A 113 15.60 19.06 -30.97
C THR A 113 16.77 19.67 -30.19
N SER A 114 16.49 20.64 -29.32
CA SER A 114 17.49 21.26 -28.45
C SER A 114 17.91 20.30 -27.34
N ARG A 115 19.10 20.53 -26.78
CA ARG A 115 19.60 19.77 -25.62
C ARG A 115 18.64 19.83 -24.44
N LEU A 116 17.97 20.97 -24.23
CA LEU A 116 17.00 21.14 -23.15
C LEU A 116 15.76 20.28 -23.36
N THR A 117 15.22 20.24 -24.59
CA THR A 117 14.11 19.35 -24.96
C THR A 117 14.50 17.88 -24.74
N LEU A 118 15.72 17.47 -25.13
CA LEU A 118 16.20 16.11 -24.89
C LEU A 118 16.32 15.77 -23.40
N VAL A 119 16.85 16.69 -22.58
CA VAL A 119 16.92 16.52 -21.12
C VAL A 119 15.53 16.38 -20.51
N SER A 120 14.54 17.13 -21.01
CA SER A 120 13.16 16.99 -20.56
C SER A 120 12.58 15.60 -20.83
N TYR A 121 12.90 14.98 -21.97
CA TYR A 121 12.48 13.61 -22.29
C TYR A 121 13.13 12.58 -21.36
N VAL A 122 14.42 12.73 -21.07
CA VAL A 122 15.14 11.88 -20.09
C VAL A 122 14.51 12.02 -18.69
N LEU A 123 14.21 13.25 -18.26
CA LEU A 123 13.56 13.51 -16.98
C LEU A 123 12.19 12.83 -16.90
N CYS A 124 11.34 12.99 -17.92
CA CYS A 124 10.03 12.33 -17.97
C CYS A 124 10.15 10.81 -17.88
N LEU A 125 11.12 10.21 -18.60
CA LEU A 125 11.33 8.76 -18.55
C LEU A 125 11.86 8.30 -17.19
N ALA A 126 12.75 9.06 -16.55
CA ALA A 126 13.27 8.76 -15.22
C ALA A 126 12.15 8.81 -14.16
N LEU A 127 11.28 9.83 -14.21
CA LEU A 127 10.12 9.95 -13.33
C LEU A 127 9.13 8.78 -13.54
N ALA A 128 8.87 8.40 -14.79
CA ALA A 128 8.05 7.24 -15.11
C ALA A 128 8.68 5.94 -14.60
N GLY A 129 10.00 5.78 -14.73
CA GLY A 129 10.74 4.66 -14.16
C GLY A 129 10.64 4.59 -12.63
N GLY A 130 10.72 5.73 -11.95
CA GLY A 130 10.47 5.82 -10.50
C GLY A 130 9.07 5.37 -10.11
N MET A 131 8.03 5.79 -10.85
CA MET A 131 6.67 5.29 -10.63
C MET A 131 6.56 3.77 -10.87
N GLY A 132 7.26 3.25 -11.87
CA GLY A 132 7.35 1.81 -12.14
C GLY A 132 7.98 1.04 -10.97
N TYR A 133 9.07 1.54 -10.40
CA TYR A 133 9.74 0.96 -9.23
C TYR A 133 8.79 0.83 -8.03
N PHE A 134 8.13 1.92 -7.63
CA PHE A 134 7.15 1.88 -6.53
C PHE A 134 5.91 1.05 -6.88
N GLY A 135 5.64 0.83 -8.18
CA GLY A 135 4.61 -0.10 -8.63
C GLY A 135 4.99 -1.56 -8.43
N GLY A 136 6.24 -1.90 -8.74
CA GLY A 136 6.82 -3.19 -8.40
C GLY A 136 6.80 -3.43 -6.89
N GLU A 137 7.19 -2.45 -6.09
CA GLU A 137 7.15 -2.55 -4.63
C GLU A 137 5.75 -2.87 -4.09
N LEU A 138 4.70 -2.25 -4.64
CA LEU A 138 3.31 -2.58 -4.27
C LEU A 138 2.94 -4.04 -4.57
N VAL A 139 3.37 -4.56 -5.72
CA VAL A 139 3.06 -5.93 -6.15
C VAL A 139 3.91 -6.96 -5.41
N PHE A 140 5.21 -6.71 -5.27
CA PHE A 140 6.18 -7.68 -4.77
C PHE A 140 6.44 -7.59 -3.26
N LYS A 141 6.27 -6.40 -2.65
CA LYS A 141 6.42 -6.20 -1.19
C LYS A 141 5.12 -5.88 -0.47
N GLY A 142 4.21 -5.12 -1.10
CA GLY A 142 2.92 -4.71 -0.52
C GLY A 142 2.00 -5.87 -0.12
N GLY A 143 2.10 -7.02 -0.79
CA GLY A 143 1.38 -8.24 -0.42
C GLY A 143 1.75 -8.82 0.95
N ARG A 144 2.97 -8.57 1.45
CA ARG A 144 3.39 -9.01 2.80
C ARG A 144 2.82 -8.14 3.91
N SER A 145 2.81 -6.81 3.73
CA SER A 145 2.36 -5.89 4.79
C SER A 145 0.85 -5.96 5.04
N LEU A 146 0.04 -6.07 3.98
CA LEU A 146 -1.42 -6.19 4.10
C LEU A 146 -1.86 -7.56 4.62
N ALA A 147 -1.19 -8.65 4.19
CA ALA A 147 -1.45 -9.98 4.72
C ALA A 147 -1.10 -10.08 6.21
N THR A 148 0.02 -9.49 6.65
CA THR A 148 0.40 -9.48 8.07
C THR A 148 -0.53 -8.61 8.92
N SER A 149 -0.97 -7.45 8.44
CA SER A 149 -1.93 -6.62 9.21
C SER A 149 -3.33 -7.24 9.25
N ALA A 150 -3.78 -7.85 8.14
CA ALA A 150 -5.05 -8.56 8.10
C ALA A 150 -5.02 -9.80 9.01
N SER A 151 -3.94 -10.60 8.94
CA SER A 151 -3.76 -11.78 9.79
C SER A 151 -3.67 -11.41 11.27
N LEU A 152 -2.99 -10.31 11.63
CA LEU A 152 -2.95 -9.82 13.01
C LEU A 152 -4.34 -9.36 13.48
N SER A 153 -5.12 -8.72 12.60
CA SER A 153 -6.49 -8.29 12.92
C SER A 153 -7.46 -9.47 13.06
N ASP A 154 -7.32 -10.50 12.24
CA ASP A 154 -8.18 -11.68 12.27
C ASP A 154 -7.83 -12.57 13.47
N LEU A 155 -6.53 -12.70 13.78
CA LEU A 155 -6.05 -13.37 14.97
C LEU A 155 -6.50 -12.65 16.25
N ALA A 156 -6.52 -11.31 16.26
CA ALA A 156 -7.05 -10.54 17.38
C ALA A 156 -8.56 -10.68 17.56
N LYS A 157 -9.35 -10.78 16.48
CA LYS A 157 -10.80 -11.07 16.56
C LYS A 157 -11.08 -12.47 17.11
N GLU A 158 -10.30 -13.46 16.70
CA GLU A 158 -10.39 -14.80 17.28
C GLU A 158 -10.04 -14.79 18.77
N GLY A 159 -9.00 -14.04 19.14
CA GLY A 159 -8.62 -13.79 20.53
C GLY A 159 -9.73 -13.11 21.35
N GLU A 160 -10.42 -12.13 20.76
CA GLU A 160 -11.57 -11.45 21.39
C GLU A 160 -12.69 -12.45 21.70
N HIS A 161 -13.01 -13.32 20.74
CA HIS A 161 -14.05 -14.34 20.94
C HIS A 161 -13.67 -15.32 22.06
N LEU A 162 -12.42 -15.79 22.08
CA LEU A 162 -11.91 -16.64 23.16
C LEU A 162 -11.95 -15.93 24.52
N PHE A 163 -11.61 -14.64 24.57
CA PHE A 163 -11.68 -13.82 25.77
C PHE A 163 -13.12 -13.69 26.28
N MET A 164 -14.09 -13.44 25.39
CA MET A 164 -15.50 -13.32 25.76
C MET A 164 -16.06 -14.60 26.36
N GLN A 165 -15.61 -15.76 25.86
CA GLN A 165 -16.06 -17.07 26.35
C GLN A 165 -15.45 -17.45 27.70
N ASN A 166 -14.18 -17.09 27.94
CA ASN A 166 -13.40 -17.66 29.05
C ASN A 166 -13.02 -16.63 30.13
N CYS A 167 -12.96 -15.34 29.80
CA CYS A 167 -12.30 -14.33 30.62
C CYS A 167 -13.21 -13.14 30.99
N ALA A 168 -14.15 -12.76 30.12
CA ALA A 168 -14.98 -11.56 30.28
C ALA A 168 -15.93 -11.60 31.48
N ALA A 169 -16.23 -12.79 32.02
CA ALA A 169 -16.99 -12.93 33.26
C ALA A 169 -16.27 -12.31 34.47
N CYS A 170 -14.93 -12.31 34.45
CA CYS A 170 -14.12 -11.84 35.57
C CYS A 170 -13.34 -10.55 35.27
N HIS A 171 -12.92 -10.35 34.03
CA HIS A 171 -12.03 -9.26 33.63
C HIS A 171 -12.71 -8.22 32.76
N LEU A 172 -12.39 -6.95 33.00
CA LEU A 172 -12.82 -5.81 32.19
C LEU A 172 -11.70 -5.43 31.21
N THR A 173 -12.01 -5.26 29.93
CA THR A 173 -11.04 -4.86 28.89
C THR A 173 -11.02 -3.35 28.65
N ASP A 174 -12.08 -2.66 29.06
CA ASP A 174 -12.29 -1.22 28.86
C ASP A 174 -11.95 -0.37 30.09
N SER A 175 -11.68 -1.01 31.24
CA SER A 175 -11.36 -0.39 32.52
C SER A 175 -10.11 -1.01 33.16
N THR A 176 -9.49 -0.24 34.07
CA THR A 176 -8.40 -0.71 34.94
C THR A 176 -8.91 -1.14 36.32
N GLU A 177 -10.19 -0.89 36.61
CA GLU A 177 -10.83 -1.23 37.87
C GLU A 177 -10.94 -2.75 38.06
N ALA A 178 -10.82 -3.19 39.31
CA ALA A 178 -11.01 -4.59 39.66
C ALA A 178 -12.50 -4.90 39.77
N ARG A 179 -12.92 -6.00 39.14
CA ARG A 179 -14.24 -6.61 39.35
C ARG A 179 -14.06 -7.92 40.12
N LEU A 180 -14.12 -9.06 39.44
CA LEU A 180 -13.67 -10.34 40.02
C LEU A 180 -12.17 -10.54 39.77
N GLY A 181 -11.68 -10.15 38.60
CA GLY A 181 -10.27 -10.05 38.25
C GLY A 181 -9.84 -8.59 38.07
N PRO A 182 -8.52 -8.32 37.96
CA PRO A 182 -8.00 -7.00 37.61
C PRO A 182 -8.46 -6.56 36.22
N GLY A 183 -8.72 -5.26 36.05
CA GLY A 183 -8.96 -4.67 34.75
C GLY A 183 -7.73 -4.76 33.84
N LEU A 184 -7.95 -5.09 32.58
CA LEU A 184 -6.92 -5.45 31.59
C LEU A 184 -6.67 -4.37 30.54
N LYS A 185 -7.37 -3.23 30.58
CA LYS A 185 -7.13 -2.11 29.67
C LYS A 185 -5.66 -1.71 29.66
N GLY A 186 -5.03 -1.69 28.48
CA GLY A 186 -3.62 -1.37 28.34
C GLY A 186 -2.67 -2.28 29.12
N LEU A 187 -3.00 -3.57 29.31
CA LEU A 187 -2.20 -4.51 30.09
C LEU A 187 -0.70 -4.47 29.71
N PHE A 188 -0.40 -4.55 28.41
CA PHE A 188 0.96 -4.55 27.86
C PHE A 188 1.67 -3.18 27.92
N GLN A 189 0.97 -2.13 28.32
CA GLN A 189 1.54 -0.80 28.54
C GLN A 189 1.97 -0.60 30.01
N ARG A 190 1.69 -1.58 30.89
CA ARG A 190 2.02 -1.52 32.31
C ARG A 190 3.40 -2.12 32.57
N ASN A 191 4.06 -1.61 33.60
CA ASN A 191 5.36 -2.13 34.01
C ASN A 191 5.27 -3.50 34.69
N THR A 192 4.20 -3.77 35.46
CA THR A 192 4.08 -4.99 36.26
C THR A 192 2.66 -5.57 36.28
N LEU A 193 2.57 -6.90 36.33
CA LEU A 193 1.31 -7.64 36.53
C LEU A 193 0.78 -7.44 37.96
N VAL A 194 -0.48 -7.07 38.10
CA VAL A 194 -1.15 -6.85 39.41
C VAL A 194 -1.24 -8.15 40.22
N SER A 195 -1.27 -9.30 39.56
CA SER A 195 -1.37 -10.60 40.21
C SER A 195 -0.08 -11.04 40.90
N THR A 196 1.07 -10.88 40.22
CA THR A 196 2.36 -11.47 40.61
C THR A 196 3.46 -10.46 40.90
N GLY A 197 3.29 -9.19 40.52
CA GLY A 197 4.33 -8.16 40.60
C GLY A 197 5.45 -8.30 39.56
N GLN A 198 5.36 -9.28 38.66
CA GLN A 198 6.38 -9.49 37.61
C GLN A 198 6.23 -8.50 36.46
N PRO A 199 7.31 -8.21 35.71
CA PRO A 199 7.22 -7.41 34.50
C PRO A 199 6.19 -7.97 33.50
N VAL A 200 5.45 -7.09 32.84
CA VAL A 200 4.50 -7.53 31.80
C VAL A 200 5.26 -7.93 30.55
N THR A 201 5.44 -9.24 30.35
CA THR A 201 5.94 -9.83 29.11
C THR A 201 4.95 -10.87 28.59
N GLU A 202 5.05 -11.24 27.31
CA GLU A 202 4.19 -12.28 26.72
C GLU A 202 4.32 -13.60 27.47
N GLU A 203 5.53 -13.98 27.85
CA GLU A 203 5.82 -15.21 28.58
C GLU A 203 5.20 -15.17 29.98
N ALA A 204 5.25 -14.02 30.64
CA ALA A 204 4.65 -13.83 31.95
C ALA A 204 3.12 -13.95 31.88
N VAL A 205 2.48 -13.37 30.84
CA VAL A 205 1.04 -13.48 30.62
C VAL A 205 0.63 -14.91 30.24
N ARG A 206 1.40 -15.59 29.36
CA ARG A 206 1.17 -17.01 29.03
C ARG A 206 1.23 -17.88 30.27
N ARG A 207 2.24 -17.67 31.12
CA ARG A 207 2.38 -18.40 32.38
C ARG A 207 1.22 -18.10 33.31
N GLN A 208 0.79 -16.85 33.45
CA GLN A 208 -0.36 -16.50 34.29
C GLN A 208 -1.66 -17.20 33.84
N ILE A 209 -1.86 -17.44 32.54
CA ILE A 209 -3.07 -18.10 32.03
C ILE A 209 -3.01 -19.62 32.23
N ARG A 210 -1.83 -20.22 32.06
CA ARG A 210 -1.62 -21.68 32.23
C ARG A 210 -1.50 -22.10 33.69
N GLU A 211 -0.74 -21.33 34.45
CA GLU A 211 -0.41 -21.54 35.87
C GLU A 211 -0.75 -20.28 36.68
N PRO A 212 -2.05 -19.97 36.83
CA PRO A 212 -2.50 -18.77 37.50
C PRO A 212 -2.20 -18.78 38.99
N THR A 213 -1.93 -17.59 39.51
CA THR A 213 -1.87 -17.30 40.94
C THR A 213 -3.22 -16.80 41.45
N LYS A 214 -3.52 -17.05 42.73
CA LYS A 214 -4.73 -16.58 43.45
C LYS A 214 -6.00 -17.30 42.98
N LEU A 215 -7.08 -16.56 42.71
CA LEU A 215 -8.43 -17.08 42.45
C LEU A 215 -8.72 -17.35 40.97
N MET A 216 -7.76 -17.09 40.07
CA MET A 216 -7.95 -17.31 38.64
C MET A 216 -7.84 -18.81 38.32
N PRO A 217 -8.82 -19.41 37.62
CA PRO A 217 -8.77 -20.82 37.24
C PRO A 217 -7.73 -21.06 36.12
N PRO A 218 -7.08 -22.23 36.08
CA PRO A 218 -6.11 -22.56 35.03
C PRO A 218 -6.81 -22.91 33.71
N PHE A 219 -6.18 -22.55 32.59
CA PHE A 219 -6.66 -22.88 31.24
C PHE A 219 -5.68 -23.79 30.47
N PRO A 220 -5.43 -25.03 30.93
CA PRO A 220 -4.48 -25.94 30.28
C PRO A 220 -4.96 -26.42 28.90
N SER A 221 -6.27 -26.34 28.65
CA SER A 221 -6.91 -26.76 27.40
C SER A 221 -6.67 -25.82 26.22
N LEU A 222 -6.15 -24.60 26.45
CA LEU A 222 -5.83 -23.67 25.37
C LEU A 222 -4.60 -24.15 24.57
N THR A 223 -4.79 -24.32 23.26
CA THR A 223 -3.71 -24.63 22.33
C THR A 223 -2.71 -23.47 22.23
N ALA A 224 -1.55 -23.72 21.61
CA ALA A 224 -0.58 -22.67 21.36
C ALA A 224 -1.17 -21.55 20.48
N GLU A 225 -1.93 -21.92 19.45
CA GLU A 225 -2.55 -20.97 18.52
C GLU A 225 -3.62 -20.11 19.20
N GLN A 226 -4.47 -20.72 20.04
CA GLN A 226 -5.48 -20.00 20.82
C GLN A 226 -4.85 -19.03 21.82
N MET A 227 -3.73 -19.41 22.43
CA MET A 227 -2.96 -18.53 23.30
C MET A 227 -2.39 -17.34 22.53
N ASP A 228 -1.85 -17.58 21.34
CA ASP A 228 -1.31 -16.51 20.48
C ASP A 228 -2.41 -15.53 20.05
N ALA A 229 -3.60 -16.03 19.71
CA ALA A 229 -4.75 -15.22 19.39
C ALA A 229 -5.22 -14.36 20.58
N LEU A 230 -5.32 -14.96 21.76
CA LEU A 230 -5.66 -14.24 22.98
C LEU A 230 -4.66 -13.12 23.30
N LEU A 231 -3.35 -13.37 23.14
CA LEU A 231 -2.33 -12.35 23.32
C LEU A 231 -2.42 -11.24 22.28
N ALA A 232 -2.70 -11.57 21.01
CA ALA A 232 -2.90 -10.58 19.96
C ALA A 232 -4.06 -9.63 20.31
N TYR A 233 -5.17 -10.16 20.83
CA TYR A 233 -6.27 -9.35 21.35
C TYR A 233 -5.85 -8.50 22.56
N LEU A 234 -5.20 -9.10 23.57
CA LEU A 234 -4.79 -8.38 24.78
C LEU A 234 -3.77 -7.26 24.51
N LYS A 235 -2.98 -7.36 23.44
CA LYS A 235 -2.09 -6.28 22.98
C LYS A 235 -2.84 -5.15 22.28
N SER A 236 -4.04 -5.41 21.78
CA SER A 236 -4.85 -4.43 21.06
C SER A 236 -5.72 -3.54 21.97
N ILE A 237 -5.87 -3.92 23.25
CA ILE A 237 -6.70 -3.24 24.27
C ILE A 237 -5.90 -2.38 25.27
#